data_AF-A0A919M243-F1
#
_entry.id   AF-A0A919M243-F1
#
_cell.length_a   1.000
_cell.length_b   1.000
_cell.length_c   1.000
_cell.angle_alpha   90.00
_cell.angle_beta   90.00
_cell.angle_gamma   90.00
#
_symmetry.space_group_name_H-M   'P 1'
#
loop_
_entity.id
_entity.type
_entity.pdbx_description
1 polymer ?
#
loop_
_entity_poly.entity_id
_entity_poly.type
_entity_poly.pdbx_seq_one_letter_code
_entity_poly.pdbx_strand_id
1 'polypeptide(L)'
;MAIKGDTLTLSNGLVDTGFGRLTTNGVWVNAPSGVRTSLKGRLHGNKTDAFADFFGVSTPVKDSPFDIDYDLHWRAPPWSPDVASLNGIIKSHLGKGQFTDLSTGHAGQLLRLLSVDALLRKLRFDFSDTFSEGFYFDSINSTAWIKDGVLHTDDTLVDGLEADIAMKGSVDLVRRQLDLQAVVAPEISATVGVAAAFAVNPIVGAAVFAASKVLGPLWNKVSILRYRITGPIDQPQINEVLRQARSNKKQ
;
A
#
# COMPACT_ATOMS: atom_id res chain seq x y z
N MET A 1 -2.24 -32.25 7.69
CA MET A 1 -0.87 -31.94 8.14
C MET A 1 -0.07 -33.24 8.19
N ALA A 2 1.19 -33.23 7.76
CA ALA A 2 2.05 -34.40 7.73
C ALA A 2 3.43 -34.05 8.30
N ILE A 3 4.07 -35.01 8.98
CA ILE A 3 5.42 -34.87 9.54
C ILE A 3 6.29 -35.98 8.96
N LYS A 4 7.48 -35.62 8.47
CA LYS A 4 8.47 -36.57 7.94
C LYS A 4 9.87 -36.10 8.33
N GLY A 5 10.52 -36.84 9.23
CA GLY A 5 11.80 -36.43 9.81
C GLY A 5 11.67 -35.05 10.45
N ASP A 6 12.55 -34.13 10.08
CA ASP A 6 12.59 -32.76 10.58
C ASP A 6 11.65 -31.80 9.83
N THR A 7 10.75 -32.31 8.98
CA THR A 7 9.87 -31.50 8.13
C THR A 7 8.41 -31.67 8.51
N LEU A 8 7.73 -30.54 8.73
CA LEU A 8 6.28 -30.43 8.88
C LEU A 8 5.70 -29.80 7.62
N THR A 9 4.72 -30.47 7.02
CA THR A 9 3.99 -29.99 5.85
C THR A 9 2.53 -29.73 6.21
N LEU A 10 2.09 -28.50 5.93
CA LEU A 10 0.70 -28.08 6.01
C LEU A 10 0.13 -28.00 4.59
N SER A 11 -0.99 -28.68 4.36
CA SER A 11 -1.72 -28.64 3.10
C SER A 11 -3.17 -28.28 3.40
N ASN A 12 -3.74 -27.39 2.60
CA ASN A 12 -5.12 -26.91 2.74
C ASN A 12 -5.41 -26.34 4.14
N GLY A 13 -4.43 -25.63 4.72
CA GLY A 13 -4.64 -24.91 5.98
C GLY A 13 -5.72 -23.85 5.79
N LEU A 14 -6.64 -23.76 6.74
CA LEU A 14 -7.74 -22.79 6.75
C LEU A 14 -7.82 -22.17 8.14
N VAL A 15 -7.76 -20.83 8.19
CA VAL A 15 -8.12 -20.05 9.37
C VAL A 15 -9.27 -19.13 8.95
N ASP A 16 -10.39 -19.24 9.63
CA ASP A 16 -11.57 -18.41 9.39
C ASP A 16 -11.92 -17.72 10.71
N THR A 17 -11.73 -16.40 10.75
CA THR A 17 -11.97 -15.60 11.96
C THR A 17 -13.37 -14.97 11.98
N GLY A 18 -14.17 -15.19 10.93
CA GLY A 18 -15.40 -14.45 10.66
C GLY A 18 -15.17 -13.04 10.08
N PHE A 19 -14.02 -12.43 10.35
CA PHE A 19 -13.60 -11.14 9.77
C PHE A 19 -12.74 -11.29 8.52
N GLY A 20 -12.06 -12.44 8.40
CA GLY A 20 -11.30 -12.82 7.22
C GLY A 20 -11.04 -14.32 7.17
N ARG A 21 -10.74 -14.80 5.98
CA ARG A 21 -10.42 -16.19 5.69
C ARG A 21 -9.04 -16.28 5.07
N LEU A 22 -8.18 -17.06 5.72
CA LEU A 22 -6.82 -17.37 5.30
C LEU A 22 -6.77 -18.83 4.85
N THR A 23 -6.39 -19.06 3.61
CA THR A 23 -5.97 -20.36 3.11
C THR A 23 -4.45 -20.40 3.01
N THR A 24 -3.83 -21.50 3.40
CA THR A 24 -2.36 -21.59 3.41
C THR A 24 -1.85 -23.01 3.20
N ASN A 25 -0.78 -23.11 2.41
CA ASN A 25 0.08 -24.27 2.34
C ASN A 25 1.43 -23.87 2.91
N GLY A 26 2.07 -24.77 3.64
CA GLY A 26 3.30 -24.45 4.35
C GLY A 26 4.25 -25.62 4.46
N VAL A 27 5.53 -25.31 4.50
CA VAL A 27 6.60 -26.25 4.83
C VAL A 27 7.46 -25.59 5.90
N TRP A 28 7.61 -26.27 7.03
CA TRP A 28 8.55 -25.91 8.07
C TRP A 28 9.59 -27.03 8.20
N VAL A 29 10.86 -26.67 8.06
CA VAL A 29 12.00 -27.56 8.23
C VAL A 29 12.75 -27.13 9.48
N ASN A 30 12.96 -28.05 10.41
CA ASN A 30 13.69 -27.86 11.65
C ASN A 30 14.89 -28.81 11.73
N ALA A 31 15.82 -28.70 10.78
CA ALA A 31 16.96 -29.59 10.66
C ALA A 31 18.21 -29.00 11.32
N PRO A 32 19.23 -29.81 11.70
CA PRO A 32 20.51 -29.31 12.21
C PRO A 32 21.24 -28.35 11.26
N SER A 33 20.98 -28.45 9.95
CA SER A 33 21.53 -27.54 8.93
C SER A 33 20.88 -26.15 8.93
N GLY A 34 19.77 -25.97 9.64
CA GLY A 34 19.06 -24.70 9.77
C GLY A 34 17.54 -24.85 9.82
N VAL A 35 16.91 -23.80 10.34
CA VAL A 35 15.45 -23.68 10.39
C VAL A 35 14.96 -22.86 9.20
N ARG A 36 13.90 -23.33 8.54
CA ARG A 36 13.26 -22.60 7.44
C ARG A 36 11.75 -22.80 7.48
N THR A 37 11.03 -21.71 7.27
CA THR A 37 9.59 -21.72 7.03
C THR A 37 9.32 -21.17 5.63
N SER A 38 8.37 -21.78 4.94
CA SER A 38 7.81 -21.28 3.67
C SER A 38 6.30 -21.40 3.75
N LEU A 39 5.57 -20.30 3.57
CA LEU A 39 4.12 -20.23 3.57
C LEU A 39 3.64 -19.59 2.28
N LYS A 40 2.62 -20.18 1.66
CA LYS A 40 1.97 -19.65 0.47
C LYS A 40 0.47 -19.76 0.63
N GLY A 41 -0.26 -18.72 0.26
CA GLY A 41 -1.70 -18.76 0.43
C GLY A 41 -2.40 -17.52 -0.04
N ARG A 42 -3.69 -17.47 0.33
CA ARG A 42 -4.57 -16.33 0.09
C ARG A 42 -5.25 -15.93 1.38
N LEU A 43 -5.32 -14.64 1.61
CA LEU A 43 -6.03 -14.01 2.70
C LEU A 43 -7.09 -13.09 2.10
N HIS A 44 -8.36 -13.27 2.46
CA HIS A 44 -9.43 -12.39 1.98
C HIS A 44 -10.44 -12.06 3.09
N GLY A 45 -11.16 -10.95 2.95
CA GLY A 45 -12.16 -10.51 3.91
C GLY A 45 -12.98 -9.34 3.41
N ASN A 46 -14.10 -9.06 4.10
CA ASN A 46 -15.06 -8.04 3.65
C ASN A 46 -14.75 -6.63 4.17
N LYS A 47 -14.01 -6.53 5.29
CA LYS A 47 -13.68 -5.26 5.95
C LYS A 47 -12.26 -5.31 6.50
N THR A 48 -11.37 -4.54 5.89
CA THR A 48 -9.94 -4.47 6.22
C THR A 48 -9.73 -4.05 7.67
N ASP A 49 -10.50 -3.09 8.16
CA ASP A 49 -10.38 -2.59 9.52
C ASP A 49 -10.88 -3.59 10.56
N ALA A 50 -12.03 -4.22 10.35
CA ALA A 50 -12.53 -5.25 11.26
C ALA A 50 -11.55 -6.44 11.35
N PHE A 51 -10.93 -6.82 10.23
CA PHE A 51 -9.89 -7.84 10.22
C PHE A 51 -8.63 -7.40 10.97
N ALA A 52 -8.14 -6.18 10.72
CA ALA A 52 -6.95 -5.68 11.39
C ALA A 52 -7.16 -5.53 12.91
N ASP A 53 -8.33 -5.02 13.32
CA ASP A 53 -8.72 -4.86 14.73
C ASP A 53 -8.77 -6.20 15.47
N PHE A 54 -9.22 -7.29 14.81
CA PHE A 54 -9.19 -8.65 15.39
C PHE A 54 -7.77 -9.09 15.78
N PHE A 55 -6.75 -8.69 15.02
CA PHE A 55 -5.34 -8.95 15.32
C PHE A 55 -4.67 -7.85 16.14
N GLY A 56 -5.43 -6.86 16.62
CA GLY A 56 -4.92 -5.74 17.41
C GLY A 56 -4.07 -4.75 16.60
N VAL A 57 -4.24 -4.70 15.28
CA VAL A 57 -3.52 -3.81 14.37
C VAL A 57 -4.47 -2.70 13.90
N SER A 58 -4.06 -1.45 14.08
CA SER A 58 -4.78 -0.31 13.50
C SER A 58 -4.42 -0.11 12.03
N THR A 59 -5.40 0.22 11.21
CA THR A 59 -5.22 0.51 9.78
C THR A 59 -5.96 1.79 9.39
N PRO A 60 -5.37 2.67 8.57
CA PRO A 60 -6.08 3.85 8.06
C PRO A 60 -7.16 3.48 7.02
N VAL A 61 -7.14 2.25 6.48
CA VAL A 61 -8.11 1.77 5.49
C VAL A 61 -9.34 1.19 6.17
N LYS A 62 -10.49 1.81 5.95
CA LYS A 62 -11.78 1.46 6.53
C LYS A 62 -12.75 0.93 5.48
N ASP A 63 -13.60 -0.02 5.89
CA ASP A 63 -14.74 -0.55 5.13
C ASP A 63 -14.40 -1.18 3.77
N SER A 64 -13.12 -1.46 3.51
CA SER A 64 -12.66 -2.03 2.24
C SER A 64 -12.56 -3.56 2.30
N PRO A 65 -13.18 -4.30 1.36
CA PRO A 65 -12.87 -5.71 1.18
C PRO A 65 -11.44 -5.88 0.65
N PHE A 66 -10.78 -6.98 0.99
CA PHE A 66 -9.40 -7.23 0.60
C PHE A 66 -9.22 -8.67 0.12
N ASP A 67 -8.30 -8.83 -0.84
CA ASP A 67 -7.79 -10.08 -1.36
C ASP A 67 -6.26 -9.97 -1.47
N ILE A 68 -5.55 -10.84 -0.76
CA ILE A 68 -4.09 -10.83 -0.66
C ILE A 68 -3.58 -12.23 -0.96
N ASP A 69 -2.83 -12.36 -2.06
CA ASP A 69 -2.05 -13.55 -2.37
C ASP A 69 -0.61 -13.35 -1.86
N TYR A 70 -0.05 -14.35 -1.18
CA TYR A 70 1.32 -14.28 -0.66
C TYR A 70 2.09 -15.58 -0.88
N ASP A 71 3.40 -15.44 -1.06
CA ASP A 71 4.37 -16.55 -1.09
C ASP A 71 5.63 -16.06 -0.37
N LEU A 72 5.81 -16.49 0.87
CA LEU A 72 6.78 -15.94 1.82
C LEU A 72 7.66 -17.04 2.39
N HIS A 73 8.92 -16.73 2.66
CA HIS A 73 9.83 -17.62 3.35
C HIS A 73 10.85 -16.88 4.20
N TRP A 74 11.27 -17.52 5.30
CA TRP A 74 12.25 -16.97 6.25
C TRP A 74 12.99 -18.11 6.98
N ARG A 75 14.07 -17.75 7.68
CA ARG A 75 14.97 -18.70 8.38
C ARG A 75 14.69 -18.80 9.88
N ALA A 76 13.42 -19.02 10.24
CA ALA A 76 12.99 -19.18 11.64
C ALA A 76 11.67 -19.98 11.71
N PRO A 77 11.24 -20.43 12.91
CA PRO A 77 9.96 -21.12 13.08
C PRO A 77 8.75 -20.28 12.62
N PRO A 78 7.60 -20.92 12.30
CA PRO A 78 6.45 -20.21 11.75
C PRO A 78 5.79 -19.21 12.72
N TRP A 79 5.93 -19.42 14.04
CA TRP A 79 5.36 -18.54 15.09
C TRP A 79 6.31 -17.41 15.52
N SER A 80 7.54 -17.37 15.03
CA SER A 80 8.50 -16.29 15.32
C SER A 80 9.31 -15.97 14.06
N PRO A 81 8.70 -15.28 13.08
CA PRO A 81 9.39 -14.95 11.84
C PRO A 81 10.60 -14.04 12.07
N ASP A 82 11.73 -14.42 11.49
CA ASP A 82 12.91 -13.56 11.42
C ASP A 82 12.76 -12.61 10.23
N VAL A 83 12.42 -11.36 10.51
CA VAL A 83 12.18 -10.33 9.49
C VAL A 83 13.40 -10.10 8.61
N ALA A 84 14.62 -10.21 9.15
CA ALA A 84 15.86 -9.97 8.41
C ALA A 84 16.13 -11.03 7.33
N SER A 85 15.56 -12.22 7.45
CA SER A 85 15.64 -13.26 6.40
C SER A 85 14.36 -13.43 5.60
N LEU A 86 13.36 -12.56 5.83
CA LEU A 86 12.10 -12.61 5.11
C LEU A 86 12.32 -12.28 3.63
N ASN A 87 11.78 -13.13 2.79
CA ASN A 87 11.82 -13.02 1.34
C ASN A 87 10.49 -13.50 0.77
N GLY A 88 10.10 -12.99 -0.39
CA GLY A 88 8.89 -13.47 -1.07
C GLY A 88 8.18 -12.41 -1.90
N ILE A 89 6.91 -12.68 -2.21
CA ILE A 89 6.03 -11.78 -2.97
C ILE A 89 4.66 -11.70 -2.31
N ILE A 90 4.08 -10.52 -2.37
CA ILE A 90 2.73 -10.21 -1.92
C ILE A 90 2.03 -9.48 -3.06
N LYS A 91 0.84 -9.95 -3.43
CA LYS A 91 -0.06 -9.25 -4.34
C LYS A 91 -1.32 -8.92 -3.56
N SER A 92 -1.70 -7.66 -3.57
CA SER A 92 -2.86 -7.17 -2.82
C SER A 92 -3.82 -6.43 -3.73
N HIS A 93 -5.10 -6.69 -3.51
CA HIS A 93 -6.22 -5.96 -4.06
C HIS A 93 -7.14 -5.57 -2.88
N LEU A 94 -7.48 -4.30 -2.80
CA LEU A 94 -8.50 -3.79 -1.90
C LEU A 94 -9.59 -3.16 -2.76
N GLY A 95 -10.85 -3.48 -2.48
CA GLY A 95 -12.00 -2.90 -3.17
C GLY A 95 -12.42 -1.57 -2.52
N LYS A 96 -13.61 -1.08 -2.87
CA LYS A 96 -14.11 0.22 -2.43
C LYS A 96 -13.98 0.43 -0.93
N GLY A 97 -13.48 1.58 -0.52
CA GLY A 97 -13.32 1.94 0.89
C GLY A 97 -12.92 3.38 1.08
N GLN A 98 -12.41 3.69 2.26
CA GLN A 98 -11.93 5.04 2.59
C GLN A 98 -10.67 4.99 3.43
N PHE A 99 -9.77 5.95 3.21
CA PHE A 99 -8.75 6.25 4.20
C PHE A 99 -9.29 7.28 5.19
N THR A 100 -9.25 6.96 6.48
CA THR A 100 -9.65 7.86 7.56
C THR A 100 -8.44 8.30 8.38
N ASP A 101 -8.50 9.52 8.93
CA ASP A 101 -7.50 10.01 9.88
C ASP A 101 -7.53 9.16 11.16
N LEU A 102 -6.40 8.51 11.49
CA LEU A 102 -6.27 7.68 12.70
C LEU A 102 -6.21 8.51 14.00
N SER A 103 -6.16 9.85 13.91
CA SER A 103 -6.02 10.75 15.08
C SER A 103 -7.32 11.01 15.84
N THR A 104 -8.47 10.51 15.39
CA THR A 104 -9.79 10.86 15.96
C THR A 104 -10.36 9.82 16.95
N GLY A 105 -9.62 8.76 17.30
CA GLY A 105 -10.11 7.69 18.17
C GLY A 105 -9.28 7.43 19.44
N HIS A 106 -9.96 7.28 20.58
CA HIS A 106 -9.39 6.90 21.90
C HIS A 106 -9.05 5.39 22.03
N ALA A 107 -8.56 4.75 20.97
CA ALA A 107 -8.18 3.34 21.00
C ALA A 107 -6.71 3.16 20.60
N GLY A 108 -5.85 2.86 21.58
CA GLY A 108 -4.62 2.10 21.37
C GLY A 108 -3.46 2.87 20.74
N GLN A 109 -2.70 3.57 21.60
CA GLN A 109 -1.43 4.24 21.33
C GLN A 109 -0.27 3.36 20.80
N LEU A 110 -0.52 2.15 20.29
CA LEU A 110 0.54 1.15 20.11
C LEU A 110 0.93 0.73 18.70
N LEU A 111 0.25 1.12 17.62
CA LEU A 111 0.81 0.97 16.25
C LEU A 111 0.35 2.12 15.36
N ARG A 112 1.04 3.26 15.51
CA ARG A 112 0.85 4.47 14.69
C ARG A 112 1.39 4.20 13.28
N LEU A 113 0.54 4.01 12.28
CA LEU A 113 0.90 4.07 10.86
C LEU A 113 0.63 5.49 10.33
N LEU A 114 1.43 6.45 10.77
CA LEU A 114 1.22 7.90 10.52
C LEU A 114 1.55 8.36 9.08
N SER A 115 1.87 7.45 8.14
CA SER A 115 2.25 7.79 6.74
C SER A 115 1.10 8.25 5.89
N VAL A 116 0.03 7.47 5.83
CA VAL A 116 -1.12 7.82 5.00
C VAL A 116 -1.79 9.04 5.59
N ASP A 117 -1.90 9.09 6.92
CA ASP A 117 -2.58 10.15 7.64
C ASP A 117 -1.89 11.52 7.50
N ALA A 118 -0.56 11.58 7.58
CA ALA A 118 0.18 12.80 7.28
C ALA A 118 0.07 13.21 5.80
N LEU A 119 -0.02 12.24 4.88
CA LEU A 119 -0.21 12.52 3.46
C LEU A 119 -1.59 13.14 3.23
N LEU A 120 -2.62 12.52 3.80
CA LEU A 120 -4.01 12.96 3.71
C LEU A 120 -4.22 14.32 4.35
N ARG A 121 -3.65 14.58 5.53
CA ARG A 121 -3.73 15.91 6.16
C ARG A 121 -3.11 17.00 5.28
N LYS A 122 -1.97 16.71 4.65
CA LYS A 122 -1.33 17.68 3.74
C LYS A 122 -2.13 17.88 2.47
N LEU A 123 -2.64 16.80 1.86
CA LEU A 123 -3.55 16.86 0.71
C LEU A 123 -4.82 17.64 1.05
N ARG A 124 -5.46 17.38 2.19
CA ARG A 124 -6.63 18.15 2.68
C ARG A 124 -6.33 19.63 2.83
N PHE A 125 -5.13 19.99 3.30
CA PHE A 125 -4.73 21.38 3.47
C PHE A 125 -4.55 22.10 2.11
N ASP A 126 -4.09 21.38 1.09
CA ASP A 126 -3.94 21.92 -0.27
C ASP A 126 -5.27 21.93 -1.07
N PHE A 127 -6.31 21.22 -0.59
CA PHE A 127 -7.59 21.01 -1.28
C PHE A 127 -8.82 21.07 -0.35
N SER A 128 -8.83 22.01 0.59
CA SER A 128 -9.83 22.11 1.67
C SER A 128 -11.30 22.14 1.19
N ASP A 129 -11.56 22.57 -0.04
CA ASP A 129 -12.90 22.68 -0.62
C ASP A 129 -13.40 21.40 -1.32
N THR A 130 -12.57 20.33 -1.39
CA THR A 130 -12.88 19.10 -2.15
C THR A 130 -12.79 17.83 -1.31
N PHE A 131 -11.97 17.80 -0.25
CA PHE A 131 -11.81 16.62 0.61
C PHE A 131 -12.84 16.61 1.74
N SER A 132 -13.75 15.64 1.72
CA SER A 132 -14.60 15.31 2.86
C SER A 132 -13.79 14.71 4.03
N GLU A 133 -14.41 14.35 5.16
CA GLU A 133 -13.74 13.87 6.38
C GLU A 133 -12.86 12.60 6.20
N GLY A 134 -12.85 11.98 5.02
CA GLY A 134 -11.96 10.91 4.59
C GLY A 134 -11.63 11.00 3.08
N PHE A 135 -10.69 10.18 2.61
CA PHE A 135 -10.40 10.03 1.18
C PHE A 135 -11.00 8.71 0.70
N TYR A 136 -11.97 8.79 -0.22
CA TYR A 136 -12.65 7.61 -0.74
C TYR A 136 -11.90 7.03 -1.93
N PHE A 137 -11.94 5.72 -2.07
CA PHE A 137 -11.31 5.05 -3.20
C PHE A 137 -12.16 3.87 -3.67
N ASP A 138 -12.06 3.59 -4.96
CA ASP A 138 -12.71 2.47 -5.61
C ASP A 138 -11.85 1.20 -5.58
N SER A 139 -10.52 1.34 -5.67
CA SER A 139 -9.61 0.22 -5.45
C SER A 139 -8.20 0.63 -5.04
N ILE A 140 -7.47 -0.31 -4.41
CA ILE A 140 -6.02 -0.25 -4.23
C ILE A 140 -5.43 -1.55 -4.78
N ASN A 141 -4.47 -1.43 -5.68
CA ASN A 141 -3.74 -2.56 -6.25
C ASN A 141 -2.25 -2.38 -5.99
N SER A 142 -1.56 -3.44 -5.56
CA SER A 142 -0.12 -3.40 -5.33
C SER A 142 0.51 -4.77 -5.47
N THR A 143 1.66 -4.83 -6.14
CA THR A 143 2.59 -5.94 -6.08
C THR A 143 3.81 -5.50 -5.27
N ALA A 144 4.20 -6.33 -4.32
CA ALA A 144 5.39 -6.10 -3.51
C ALA A 144 6.27 -7.35 -3.46
N TRP A 145 7.58 -7.19 -3.62
CA TRP A 145 8.54 -8.25 -3.34
C TRP A 145 9.39 -7.88 -2.14
N ILE A 146 9.72 -8.89 -1.34
CA ILE A 146 10.53 -8.73 -0.14
C ILE A 146 11.85 -9.43 -0.39
N LYS A 147 12.94 -8.75 -0.09
CA LYS A 147 14.28 -9.32 -0.08
C LYS A 147 15.01 -8.95 1.20
N ASP A 148 15.43 -9.95 1.95
CA ASP A 148 16.18 -9.80 3.20
C ASP A 148 15.58 -8.74 4.15
N GLY A 149 14.25 -8.80 4.30
CA GLY A 149 13.48 -7.88 5.15
C GLY A 149 13.22 -6.49 4.55
N VAL A 150 13.61 -6.23 3.29
CA VAL A 150 13.27 -4.98 2.58
C VAL A 150 12.17 -5.26 1.57
N LEU A 151 11.01 -4.63 1.77
CA LEU A 151 9.88 -4.68 0.86
C LEU A 151 10.06 -3.61 -0.22
N HIS A 152 9.75 -3.96 -1.47
CA HIS A 152 9.79 -3.07 -2.63
C HIS A 152 8.48 -3.16 -3.41
N THR A 153 8.05 -2.04 -3.98
CA THR A 153 6.89 -1.97 -4.88
C THR A 153 7.13 -0.89 -5.93
N ASP A 154 6.64 -1.12 -7.15
CA ASP A 154 6.74 -0.18 -8.27
C ASP A 154 5.38 0.19 -8.88
N ASP A 155 4.32 -0.49 -8.47
CA ASP A 155 3.01 -0.52 -9.13
C ASP A 155 1.85 -0.32 -8.15
N THR A 156 2.10 0.28 -6.98
CA THR A 156 1.01 0.57 -6.05
C THR A 156 0.15 1.68 -6.63
N LEU A 157 -1.13 1.40 -6.86
CA LEU A 157 -2.10 2.33 -7.42
C LEU A 157 -3.34 2.37 -6.53
N VAL A 158 -3.77 3.57 -6.20
CA VAL A 158 -5.04 3.90 -5.55
C VAL A 158 -5.89 4.62 -6.59
N ASP A 159 -7.02 4.02 -6.93
CA ASP A 159 -8.07 4.62 -7.76
C ASP A 159 -9.02 5.34 -6.81
N GLY A 160 -8.84 6.66 -6.67
CA GLY A 160 -9.47 7.49 -5.65
C GLY A 160 -10.57 8.37 -6.22
N LEU A 161 -11.61 8.64 -5.43
CA LEU A 161 -12.73 9.49 -5.87
C LEU A 161 -12.29 10.94 -6.10
N GLU A 162 -11.41 11.46 -5.25
CA GLU A 162 -10.90 12.84 -5.37
C GLU A 162 -9.60 12.91 -6.18
N ALA A 163 -8.80 11.85 -6.19
CA ALA A 163 -7.53 11.79 -6.90
C ALA A 163 -7.02 10.35 -7.08
N ASP A 164 -6.33 10.09 -8.18
CA ASP A 164 -5.52 8.89 -8.32
C ASP A 164 -4.17 9.05 -7.61
N ILE A 165 -3.72 8.01 -6.92
CA ILE A 165 -2.42 7.98 -6.25
C ILE A 165 -1.61 6.79 -6.76
N ALA A 166 -0.44 7.08 -7.30
CA ALA A 166 0.56 6.06 -7.61
C ALA A 166 1.74 6.14 -6.66
N MET A 167 2.18 5.00 -6.14
CA MET A 167 3.29 4.89 -5.20
C MET A 167 4.31 3.84 -5.65
N LYS A 168 5.58 4.15 -5.41
CA LYS A 168 6.72 3.22 -5.59
C LYS A 168 7.81 3.48 -4.58
N GLY A 169 8.67 2.50 -4.35
CA GLY A 169 9.85 2.63 -3.49
C GLY A 169 10.03 1.41 -2.60
N SER A 170 10.52 1.65 -1.38
CA SER A 170 10.88 0.58 -0.45
C SER A 170 10.50 0.86 1.00
N VAL A 171 10.34 -0.23 1.75
CA VAL A 171 10.16 -0.25 3.20
C VAL A 171 11.15 -1.24 3.79
N ASP A 172 12.13 -0.74 4.56
CA ASP A 172 13.02 -1.58 5.36
C ASP A 172 12.24 -2.03 6.61
N LEU A 173 11.80 -3.29 6.64
CA LEU A 173 10.99 -3.84 7.73
C LEU A 173 11.83 -4.09 8.99
N VAL A 174 13.14 -4.29 8.83
CA VAL A 174 14.09 -4.50 9.93
C VAL A 174 14.33 -3.20 10.68
N ARG A 175 14.62 -2.12 9.94
CA ARG A 175 14.85 -0.78 10.49
C ARG A 175 13.56 0.04 10.66
N ARG A 176 12.45 -0.47 10.15
CA ARG A 176 11.14 0.22 10.11
C ARG A 176 11.25 1.58 9.43
N GLN A 177 11.91 1.66 8.28
CA GLN A 177 12.14 2.90 7.53
C GLN A 177 11.45 2.87 6.18
N LEU A 178 10.85 4.00 5.80
CA LEU A 178 10.22 4.25 4.52
C LEU A 178 11.16 5.06 3.61
N ASP A 179 11.16 4.73 2.33
CA ASP A 179 11.61 5.61 1.25
C ASP A 179 10.70 5.36 0.04
N LEU A 180 9.61 6.12 -0.03
CA LEU A 180 8.57 6.00 -1.04
C LEU A 180 8.44 7.31 -1.81
N GLN A 181 8.00 7.20 -3.05
CA GLN A 181 7.59 8.30 -3.90
C GLN A 181 6.12 8.13 -4.23
N ALA A 182 5.34 9.18 -4.06
CA ALA A 182 3.93 9.22 -4.44
C ALA A 182 3.68 10.28 -5.51
N VAL A 183 2.84 9.96 -6.47
CA VAL A 183 2.32 10.89 -7.47
C VAL A 183 0.81 10.95 -7.28
N VAL A 184 0.28 12.14 -7.04
CA VAL A 184 -1.14 12.39 -6.82
C VAL A 184 -1.68 13.20 -7.99
N ALA A 185 -2.66 12.63 -8.69
CA ALA A 185 -3.32 13.24 -9.84
C ALA A 185 -4.80 13.46 -9.50
N PRO A 186 -5.25 14.71 -9.30
CA PRO A 186 -6.66 14.98 -9.01
C PRO A 186 -7.60 14.46 -10.11
N GLU A 187 -8.73 13.89 -9.72
CA GLU A 187 -9.79 13.52 -10.65
C GLU A 187 -10.48 14.79 -11.16
N ILE A 188 -10.17 15.18 -12.39
CA ILE A 188 -10.86 16.26 -13.10
C ILE A 188 -11.20 15.80 -14.50
N SER A 189 -12.35 15.14 -14.65
CA SER A 189 -12.89 14.69 -15.95
C SER A 189 -11.78 14.22 -16.91
N ALA A 190 -10.81 13.46 -16.39
CA ALA A 190 -9.67 13.05 -17.17
C ALA A 190 -10.21 12.20 -18.32
N THR A 191 -9.78 12.46 -19.55
CA THR A 191 -10.27 11.66 -20.67
C THR A 191 -9.89 10.20 -20.41
N VAL A 192 -10.75 9.25 -20.78
CA VAL A 192 -10.56 7.80 -20.55
C VAL A 192 -9.14 7.33 -20.91
N GLY A 193 -8.51 7.95 -21.92
CA GLY A 193 -7.14 7.65 -22.34
C GLY A 193 -6.04 8.05 -21.35
N VAL A 194 -6.20 9.13 -20.58
CA VAL A 194 -5.22 9.50 -19.55
C VAL A 194 -5.31 8.53 -18.37
N ALA A 195 -6.52 8.28 -17.86
CA ALA A 195 -6.75 7.37 -16.75
C ALA A 195 -6.19 5.97 -17.06
N ALA A 196 -6.46 5.46 -18.27
CA ALA A 196 -5.90 4.19 -18.73
C ALA A 196 -4.35 4.20 -18.78
N ALA A 197 -3.73 5.29 -19.24
CA ALA A 197 -2.27 5.40 -19.27
C ALA A 197 -1.66 5.49 -17.86
N PHE A 198 -2.32 6.18 -16.92
CA PHE A 198 -1.88 6.30 -15.53
C PHE A 198 -1.98 4.97 -14.78
N ALA A 199 -3.07 4.23 -15.00
CA ALA A 199 -3.25 2.89 -14.45
C ALA A 199 -2.19 1.89 -14.92
N VAL A 200 -1.75 1.98 -16.19
CA VAL A 200 -0.68 1.12 -16.73
C VAL A 200 0.70 1.56 -16.26
N ASN A 201 0.98 2.87 -16.33
CA ASN A 201 2.26 3.41 -15.92
C ASN A 201 2.08 4.86 -15.45
N PRO A 202 2.19 5.12 -14.13
CA PRO A 202 1.94 6.45 -13.58
C PRO A 202 2.84 7.56 -14.13
N ILE A 203 4.08 7.24 -14.50
CA ILE A 203 5.01 8.21 -15.11
C ILE A 203 4.53 8.58 -16.51
N VAL A 204 4.15 7.57 -17.30
CA VAL A 204 3.62 7.77 -18.66
C VAL A 204 2.26 8.45 -18.60
N GLY A 205 1.35 8.01 -17.73
CA GLY A 205 0.05 8.64 -17.52
C GLY A 205 0.17 10.10 -17.09
N ALA A 206 1.07 10.41 -16.16
CA ALA A 206 1.36 11.79 -15.78
C ALA A 206 1.91 12.62 -16.97
N ALA A 207 2.74 12.02 -17.82
CA ALA A 207 3.27 12.68 -19.02
C ALA A 207 2.18 12.88 -20.10
N VAL A 208 1.31 11.89 -20.32
CA VAL A 208 0.17 11.93 -21.25
C VAL A 208 -0.86 12.95 -20.77
N PHE A 209 -1.16 12.98 -19.47
CA PHE A 209 -1.99 14.02 -18.84
C PHE A 209 -1.43 15.42 -19.13
N ALA A 210 -0.13 15.63 -18.88
CA ALA A 210 0.56 16.90 -19.13
C ALA A 210 0.66 17.28 -20.63
N ALA A 211 0.56 16.30 -21.54
CA ALA A 211 0.58 16.50 -22.99
C ALA A 211 -0.81 16.83 -23.56
N SER A 212 -1.90 16.51 -22.87
CA SER A 212 -3.27 16.71 -23.35
C SER A 212 -3.65 18.21 -23.39
N LYS A 213 -3.30 18.90 -24.47
CA LYS A 213 -3.55 20.36 -24.64
C LYS A 213 -5.04 20.79 -24.67
N VAL A 214 -5.98 19.85 -24.66
CA VAL A 214 -7.40 20.09 -25.00
C VAL A 214 -8.18 20.83 -23.90
N LEU A 215 -7.73 20.85 -22.64
CA LEU A 215 -8.43 21.52 -21.52
C LEU A 215 -7.85 22.91 -21.13
N GLY A 216 -7.31 23.64 -22.11
CA GLY A 216 -6.60 24.94 -22.01
C GLY A 216 -6.87 25.83 -20.77
N PRO A 217 -8.12 26.19 -20.46
CA PRO A 217 -8.45 27.11 -19.36
C PRO A 217 -8.40 26.51 -17.95
N LEU A 218 -8.52 25.19 -17.79
CA LEU A 218 -8.54 24.51 -16.49
C LEU A 218 -7.11 24.22 -15.96
N TRP A 219 -6.12 24.13 -16.86
CA TRP A 219 -4.74 23.73 -16.53
C TRP A 219 -3.98 24.68 -15.60
N ASN A 220 -4.34 25.97 -15.54
CA ASN A 220 -3.62 26.94 -14.70
C ASN A 220 -3.81 26.70 -13.19
N LYS A 221 -4.71 25.78 -12.79
CA LYS A 221 -5.03 25.49 -11.39
C LYS A 221 -4.75 24.05 -10.97
N VAL A 222 -4.37 23.16 -11.89
CA VAL A 222 -4.26 21.72 -11.64
C VAL A 222 -2.81 21.32 -11.63
N SER A 223 -2.28 20.98 -10.45
CA SER A 223 -0.89 20.55 -10.27
C SER A 223 -0.88 19.06 -9.93
N ILE A 224 -0.21 18.24 -10.76
CA ILE A 224 0.19 16.89 -10.33
C ILE A 224 1.16 17.08 -9.17
N LEU A 225 0.84 16.49 -8.02
CA LEU A 225 1.66 16.61 -6.82
C LEU A 225 2.58 15.41 -6.73
N ARG A 226 3.84 15.67 -6.41
CA ARG A 226 4.87 14.64 -6.21
C ARG A 226 5.33 14.72 -4.78
N TYR A 227 5.26 13.62 -4.06
CA TYR A 227 5.70 13.52 -2.69
C TYR A 227 6.82 12.51 -2.55
N ARG A 228 7.74 12.81 -1.63
CA ARG A 228 8.68 11.86 -1.07
C ARG A 228 8.29 11.59 0.38
N ILE A 229 8.08 10.32 0.70
CA ILE A 229 7.67 9.83 2.01
C ILE A 229 8.85 9.04 2.56
N THR A 230 9.52 9.59 3.58
CA THR A 230 10.75 9.01 4.14
C THR A 230 10.71 8.92 5.65
N GLY A 231 11.61 8.14 6.25
CA GLY A 231 11.81 8.11 7.70
C GLY A 231 11.07 6.96 8.38
N PRO A 232 10.93 6.98 9.72
CA PRO A 232 10.32 5.90 10.47
C PRO A 232 8.90 5.60 10.00
N ILE A 233 8.53 4.32 9.89
CA ILE A 233 7.18 3.90 9.47
C ILE A 233 6.09 4.44 10.39
N ASP A 234 6.44 4.66 11.65
CA ASP A 234 5.57 5.18 12.68
C ASP A 234 5.50 6.71 12.71
N GLN A 235 6.50 7.39 12.17
CA GLN A 235 6.57 8.86 12.08
C GLN A 235 7.22 9.33 10.77
N PRO A 236 6.53 9.12 9.65
CA PRO A 236 7.05 9.45 8.33
C PRO A 236 7.05 10.94 8.06
N GLN A 237 8.01 11.35 7.25
CA GLN A 237 8.18 12.71 6.77
C GLN A 237 7.72 12.80 5.32
N ILE A 238 6.86 13.77 5.02
CA ILE A 238 6.22 13.90 3.71
C ILE A 238 6.57 15.25 3.09
N ASN A 239 7.49 15.17 2.13
CA ASN A 239 8.05 16.33 1.47
C ASN A 239 7.50 16.41 0.05
N GLU A 240 6.97 17.56 -0.33
CA GLU A 240 6.59 17.80 -1.72
C GLU A 240 7.86 18.05 -2.54
N VAL A 241 8.05 17.30 -3.63
CA VAL A 241 9.21 17.41 -4.50
C VAL A 241 8.81 18.28 -5.69
N LEU A 242 9.01 19.60 -5.53
CA LEU A 242 8.91 20.67 -6.54
C LEU A 242 7.73 20.56 -7.55
N ARG A 243 6.79 21.49 -7.41
CA ARG A 243 5.79 21.86 -8.41
C ARG A 243 6.46 22.19 -9.74
N GLN A 244 6.41 21.30 -10.73
CA GLN A 244 6.73 21.69 -12.11
C GLN A 244 5.59 22.55 -12.67
N ALA A 245 5.57 23.84 -12.32
CA ALA A 245 4.90 24.82 -13.16
C ALA A 245 5.70 24.91 -14.45
N ARG A 246 5.10 24.59 -15.60
CA ARG A 246 5.77 24.75 -16.89
C ARG A 246 6.15 26.23 -17.04
N SER A 247 7.46 26.50 -17.12
CA SER A 247 8.04 27.78 -17.49
C SER A 247 7.39 28.28 -18.78
N ASN A 248 6.72 29.42 -18.73
CA ASN A 248 6.36 30.19 -19.93
C ASN A 248 7.67 30.64 -20.60
N LYS A 249 8.18 29.86 -21.56
CA LYS A 249 9.07 30.41 -22.57
C LYS A 249 8.21 31.25 -23.52
N LYS A 250 8.09 32.54 -23.18
CA LYS A 250 7.86 33.58 -24.18
C LYS A 250 9.18 33.79 -24.92
N GLN A 251 9.20 33.41 -26.20
CA GLN A 251 9.65 34.22 -27.33
C GLN A 251 9.32 33.49 -28.62
#